data_AF-A0A2J7ZG82-F1
#
_entry.id   AF-A0A2J7ZG82-F1
#
_cell.length_a   1.000
_cell.length_b   1.000
_cell.length_c   1.000
_cell.angle_alpha   90.00
_cell.angle_beta   90.00
_cell.angle_gamma   90.00
#
_symmetry.space_group_name_H-M   'P 1'
#
loop_
_entity.id
_entity.type
_entity.pdbx_description
1 polymer ?
#
loop_
_entity_poly.entity_id
_entity_poly.type
_entity_poly.pdbx_seq_one_letter_code
_entity_poly.pdbx_strand_id
1 'polypeptide(L)'
;MPGEFEPHAGTWMSFPHDPALWRDGARPAQQQVADVARAISQFEQVWMLAHPRVAELARSHFCGVAGVHVVEQPTNDVWARDWGPT
;
A
#
# COMPACT_ATOMS: atom_id res chain seq x y z
N MET A 1 22.41 6.01 4.53
CA MET A 1 21.43 5.16 3.83
C MET A 1 22.13 3.87 3.44
N PRO A 2 21.71 2.70 3.96
CA PRO A 2 22.13 1.41 3.40
C PRO A 2 21.62 1.24 1.97
N GLY A 3 22.18 0.30 1.21
CA GLY A 3 21.64 -0.05 -0.12
C GLY A 3 20.30 -0.76 -0.01
N GLU A 4 19.45 -0.64 -1.04
CA GLU A 4 18.13 -1.30 -1.11
C GLU A 4 18.19 -2.84 -1.28
N PHE A 5 19.40 -3.39 -1.42
CA PHE A 5 19.62 -4.84 -1.45
C PHE A 5 19.99 -5.43 -0.08
N GLU A 6 20.15 -4.58 0.94
CA GLU A 6 20.41 -5.02 2.32
C GLU A 6 19.13 -5.58 2.95
N PRO A 7 19.20 -6.34 4.05
CA PRO A 7 18.01 -6.84 4.73
C PRO A 7 17.05 -5.73 5.15
N HIS A 8 15.78 -5.89 4.80
CA HIS A 8 14.70 -4.95 5.13
C HIS A 8 13.83 -5.47 6.27
N ALA A 9 13.28 -4.54 7.07
CA ALA A 9 12.24 -4.87 8.05
C ALA A 9 10.84 -4.96 7.40
N GLY A 10 10.67 -4.37 6.23
CA GLY A 10 9.43 -4.35 5.46
C GLY A 10 9.34 -3.15 4.53
N THR A 11 8.29 -3.15 3.71
CA THR A 11 8.02 -2.15 2.68
C THR A 11 6.80 -1.31 3.04
N TRP A 12 6.89 0.00 2.82
CA TRP A 12 5.76 0.92 2.91
C TRP A 12 5.12 1.14 1.55
N MET A 13 3.79 1.09 1.50
CA MET A 13 2.98 1.37 0.30
C MET A 13 1.80 2.28 0.66
N SER A 14 1.17 2.90 -0.34
CA SER A 14 -0.04 3.72 -0.14
C SER A 14 -1.17 3.24 -1.05
N PHE A 15 -2.38 3.16 -0.50
CA PHE A 15 -3.55 2.58 -1.15
C PHE A 15 -4.29 3.63 -2.00
N PRO A 16 -4.61 3.35 -3.28
CA PRO A 16 -5.29 4.30 -4.15
C PRO A 16 -6.71 4.62 -3.67
N HIS A 17 -7.06 5.90 -3.63
CA HIS A 17 -8.39 6.35 -3.20
C HIS A 17 -9.00 7.48 -4.02
N ASP A 18 -8.20 8.24 -4.77
CA ASP A 18 -8.67 9.47 -5.42
C ASP A 18 -9.22 9.17 -6.83
N PRO A 19 -10.53 9.30 -7.06
CA PRO A 19 -11.14 9.08 -8.37
C PRO A 19 -10.75 10.13 -9.42
N ALA A 20 -10.21 11.29 -9.01
CA ALA A 20 -9.70 12.29 -9.94
C ALA A 20 -8.33 11.89 -10.52
N LEU A 21 -7.56 11.09 -9.78
CA LEU A 21 -6.25 10.58 -10.20
C LEU A 21 -6.34 9.20 -10.85
N TRP A 22 -7.28 8.36 -10.38
CA TRP A 22 -7.39 6.97 -10.80
C TRP A 22 -8.77 6.67 -11.41
N ARG A 23 -8.77 6.17 -12.65
CA ARG A 23 -9.98 5.82 -13.40
C ARG A 23 -10.89 4.84 -12.65
N ASP A 24 -12.17 4.82 -13.04
CA ASP A 24 -13.17 3.88 -12.55
C ASP A 24 -13.30 3.87 -11.01
N GLY A 25 -13.13 5.03 -10.39
CA GLY A 25 -13.18 5.18 -8.93
C GLY A 25 -12.02 4.49 -8.22
N ALA A 26 -10.82 4.49 -8.82
CA ALA A 26 -9.61 3.84 -8.35
C ALA A 26 -9.63 2.30 -8.28
N ARG A 27 -10.77 1.63 -8.51
CA ARG A 27 -10.89 0.16 -8.35
C ARG A 27 -9.84 -0.67 -9.09
N PRO A 28 -9.51 -0.38 -10.38
CA PRO A 28 -8.46 -1.13 -11.07
C PRO A 28 -7.09 -0.96 -10.40
N ALA A 29 -6.77 0.26 -9.97
CA ALA A 29 -5.52 0.57 -9.29
C ALA A 29 -5.46 -0.10 -7.90
N GLN A 30 -6.58 -0.11 -7.17
CA GLN A 30 -6.69 -0.77 -5.86
C GLN A 30 -6.38 -2.26 -5.96
N GLN A 31 -6.92 -2.93 -6.99
CA GLN A 31 -6.60 -4.33 -7.23
C GLN A 31 -5.12 -4.53 -7.56
N GLN A 32 -4.55 -3.71 -8.46
CA GLN A 32 -3.13 -3.82 -8.82
C GLN A 32 -2.19 -3.57 -7.64
N VAL A 33 -2.45 -2.53 -6.84
CA VAL A 33 -1.66 -2.24 -5.63
C VAL A 33 -1.79 -3.38 -4.62
N ALA A 34 -3.00 -3.95 -4.46
CA ALA A 34 -3.19 -5.11 -3.60
C ALA A 34 -2.42 -6.34 -4.10
N ASP A 35 -2.37 -6.58 -5.41
CA ASP A 35 -1.61 -7.69 -6.00
C ASP A 35 -0.09 -7.54 -5.78
N VAL A 36 0.44 -6.32 -5.92
CA VAL A 36 1.85 -6.02 -5.59
C VAL A 36 2.13 -6.25 -4.11
N ALA A 37 1.26 -5.74 -3.22
CA ALA A 37 1.41 -5.95 -1.78
C ALA A 37 1.38 -7.44 -1.40
N ARG A 38 0.50 -8.25 -2.02
CA ARG A 38 0.46 -9.71 -1.82
C ARG A 38 1.70 -10.43 -2.35
N ALA A 39 2.33 -9.90 -3.40
CA ALA A 39 3.58 -10.47 -3.91
C ALA A 39 4.75 -10.17 -2.95
N ILE A 40 4.86 -8.94 -2.45
CA ILE A 40 5.90 -8.52 -1.50
C ILE A 40 5.72 -9.24 -0.16
N SER A 41 4.47 -9.44 0.29
CA SER A 41 4.18 -10.03 1.61
C SER A 41 4.62 -11.50 1.76
N GLN A 42 5.03 -12.15 0.66
CA GLN A 42 5.64 -13.48 0.68
C GLN A 42 7.10 -13.44 1.16
N PHE A 43 7.74 -12.27 1.15
CA PHE A 43 9.16 -12.09 1.47
C PHE A 43 9.37 -11.22 2.72
N GLU A 44 8.53 -10.23 2.95
CA GLU A 44 8.68 -9.28 4.06
C GLU A 44 7.34 -8.68 4.51
N GLN A 45 7.33 -7.86 5.56
CA GLN A 45 6.13 -7.17 6.01
C GLN A 45 5.80 -6.01 5.04
N VAL A 46 4.50 -5.79 4.77
CA VAL A 46 4.00 -4.63 4.02
C VAL A 46 3.16 -3.77 4.95
N TRP A 47 3.49 -2.49 5.02
CA TRP A 47 2.73 -1.46 5.72
C TRP A 47 1.98 -0.62 4.69
N MET A 48 0.68 -0.88 4.55
CA MET A 48 -0.18 -0.20 3.59
C MET A 48 -0.84 1.01 4.25
N LEU A 49 -0.36 2.22 3.93
CA LEU A 49 -1.03 3.45 4.30
C LEU A 49 -2.34 3.55 3.51
N ALA A 50 -3.46 3.73 4.21
CA ALA A 50 -4.75 3.95 3.59
C ALA A 50 -5.37 5.22 4.17
N HIS A 51 -5.85 6.10 3.29
CA HIS A 51 -6.64 7.25 3.71
C HIS A 51 -7.86 6.76 4.51
N PRO A 52 -8.21 7.38 5.66
CA PRO A 52 -9.29 6.90 6.54
C PRO A 52 -10.60 6.56 5.83
N ARG A 53 -11.02 7.40 4.86
CA ARG A 53 -12.19 7.18 3.97
C ARG A 53 -12.24 5.82 3.24
N VAL A 54 -11.11 5.16 3.00
CA VAL A 54 -11.04 3.87 2.28
C VAL A 54 -10.31 2.78 3.07
N ALA A 55 -10.02 3.00 4.35
CA ALA A 55 -9.25 2.07 5.16
C ALA A 55 -9.92 0.68 5.26
N GLU A 56 -11.23 0.63 5.50
CA GLU A 56 -11.96 -0.64 5.54
C GLU A 56 -11.99 -1.35 4.18
N LEU A 57 -12.10 -0.59 3.09
CA LEU A 57 -11.98 -1.16 1.74
C LEU A 57 -10.59 -1.77 1.55
N ALA A 58 -9.52 -1.05 1.92
CA ALA A 58 -8.16 -1.59 1.88
C ALA A 58 -8.02 -2.87 2.71
N ARG A 59 -8.54 -2.91 3.95
CA ARG A 59 -8.53 -4.12 4.80
C ARG A 59 -9.24 -5.29 4.12
N SER A 60 -10.36 -5.05 3.43
CA SER A 60 -11.09 -6.09 2.72
C SER A 60 -10.27 -6.75 1.61
N HIS A 61 -9.38 -6.01 0.93
CA HIS A 61 -8.46 -6.58 -0.06
C HIS A 61 -7.43 -7.54 0.56
N PHE A 62 -7.12 -7.41 1.84
CA PHE A 62 -6.09 -8.20 2.52
C PHE A 62 -6.64 -9.23 3.51
N CYS A 63 -7.95 -9.48 3.49
CA CYS A 63 -8.55 -10.54 4.30
C CYS A 63 -7.91 -11.90 3.97
N GLY A 64 -7.31 -12.55 4.98
CA GLY A 64 -6.60 -13.82 4.81
C GLY A 64 -5.19 -13.71 4.20
N VAL A 65 -4.69 -12.50 3.92
CA VAL A 65 -3.32 -12.28 3.45
C VAL A 65 -2.41 -12.06 4.65
N ALA A 66 -1.42 -12.92 4.84
CA ALA A 66 -0.40 -12.74 5.87
C ALA A 66 0.61 -11.64 5.47
N GLY A 67 1.12 -10.92 6.46
CA GLY A 67 2.21 -9.96 6.27
C GLY A 67 1.82 -8.59 5.73
N VAL A 68 0.53 -8.29 5.52
CA VAL A 68 0.06 -6.95 5.12
C VAL A 68 -0.70 -6.29 6.26
N HIS A 69 -0.25 -5.10 6.66
CA HIS A 69 -0.80 -4.30 7.76
C HIS A 69 -1.36 -2.99 7.22
N VAL A 70 -2.68 -2.78 7.33
CA VAL A 70 -3.30 -1.51 6.92
C VAL A 70 -3.21 -0.49 8.06
N VAL A 71 -2.57 0.63 7.77
CA VAL A 71 -2.39 1.78 8.68
C VAL A 71 -3.23 2.95 8.17
N GLU A 72 -4.07 3.50 9.04
CA GLU A 72 -4.90 4.65 8.70
C GLU A 72 -4.07 5.93 8.75
N GLN A 73 -3.84 6.53 7.58
CA GLN A 73 -3.08 7.75 7.44
C GLN A 73 -3.61 8.53 6.24
N PRO A 74 -3.98 9.82 6.37
CA PRO A 74 -4.31 10.63 5.22
C PRO A 74 -3.13 10.68 4.24
N THR A 75 -3.41 10.31 2.99
CA THR A 75 -2.48 10.43 1.87
C THR A 75 -3.15 11.23 0.76
N ASN A 76 -2.35 11.79 -0.15
CA ASN A 76 -2.88 12.43 -1.37
C ASN A 76 -2.86 11.45 -2.56
N ASP A 77 -1.83 10.59 -2.66
CA ASP A 77 -1.67 9.59 -3.71
C ASP A 77 -0.76 8.42 -3.26
N VAL A 78 -0.48 7.48 -4.16
CA VAL A 78 0.18 6.19 -3.88
C VAL A 78 1.71 6.22 -3.84
N TRP A 79 2.34 7.34 -4.21
CA TRP A 79 3.79 7.45 -4.48
C TRP A 79 4.67 7.50 -3.23
N ALA A 80 4.56 6.51 -2.35
CA ALA A 80 5.32 6.41 -1.09
C ALA A 80 6.84 6.47 -1.28
N ARG A 81 7.33 6.10 -2.47
CA ARG A 81 8.74 6.27 -2.85
C ARG A 81 9.20 7.74 -2.84
N ASP A 82 8.32 8.67 -3.22
CA ASP A 82 8.69 10.05 -3.48
C ASP A 82 8.51 10.95 -2.26
N TRP A 83 7.50 10.66 -1.42
CA TRP A 83 7.20 11.42 -0.20
C TRP A 83 7.57 10.69 1.10
N GLY A 84 7.96 9.41 1.03
CA GLY A 84 8.42 8.64 2.18
C GLY A 84 9.81 9.05 2.67
N PRO A 85 10.20 8.65 3.89
CA PRO A 85 11.53 8.92 4.42
C PRO A 85 12.62 8.09 3.71
N THR A 86 13.85 8.59 3.76
CA THR A 86 15.07 8.02 3.15
C THR A 86 16.10 7.66 4.19
#